data_AF-A0A183NF11-F1
#
_entry.id   AF-A0A183NF11-F1
#
_cell.length_a   1.000
_cell.length_b   1.000
_cell.length_c   1.000
_cell.angle_alpha   90.00
_cell.angle_beta   90.00
_cell.angle_gamma   90.00
#
_symmetry.space_group_name_H-M   'P 1'
#
loop_
_entity.id
_entity.type
_entity.pdbx_description
1 polymer ?
#
loop_
_entity_poly.entity_id
_entity_poly.type
_entity_poly.pdbx_seq_one_letter_code
_entity_poly.pdbx_strand_id
1 'polypeptide(L)' 'MEISLVCENALPKASLTENDVYLIDSGQSLFVYIGVKCSRREKLDALSHAHVIHLKFTVKDLFFSLIFL' A
#
# COMPACT_ATOMS: atom_id res chain seq x y z
N MET A 1 3.61 -2.47 -12.89
CA MET A 1 4.02 -2.03 -11.55
C MET A 1 3.58 -3.13 -10.61
N GLU A 2 4.51 -3.72 -9.88
CA GLU A 2 4.20 -4.76 -8.90
C GLU A 2 4.11 -4.09 -7.52
N ILE A 3 3.11 -4.50 -6.72
CA ILE A 3 2.90 -3.98 -5.37
C ILE A 3 3.43 -5.04 -4.41
N SER A 4 4.38 -4.66 -3.56
CA SER A 4 4.95 -5.53 -2.53
C SER A 4 4.56 -5.07 -1.13
N LEU A 5 4.41 -6.02 -0.21
CA LEU A 5 4.21 -5.74 1.20
C LEU A 5 5.56 -5.29 1.79
N VAL A 6 5.60 -4.09 2.37
CA VAL A 6 6.81 -3.53 3.00
C VAL A 6 6.87 -3.87 4.49
N CYS A 7 5.76 -3.66 5.20
CA CYS A 7 5.67 -3.90 6.64
C CYS A 7 4.29 -4.47 7.00
N GLU A 8 4.22 -5.26 8.05
CA GLU A 8 2.96 -5.73 8.66
C GLU A 8 2.97 -5.35 10.15
N ASN A 9 1.82 -4.92 10.68
CA ASN A 9 1.58 -4.54 12.09
C ASN A 9 2.31 -3.31 12.64
N ALA A 10 3.53 -3.02 12.20
CA ALA A 10 4.30 -1.86 12.63
C ALA A 10 4.88 -1.12 11.41
N LEU A 11 4.72 0.20 11.40
CA LEU A 11 5.21 1.09 10.35
C LEU A 11 6.35 1.95 10.91
N PRO A 12 7.60 1.45 10.92
CA PRO A 12 8.73 2.27 11.34
C PRO A 12 8.94 3.41 10.34
N LYS A 13 9.13 4.64 10.81
CA LYS A 13 9.30 5.80 9.91
C LYS A 13 10.40 5.63 8.85
N ALA A 14 11.43 4.83 9.16
CA ALA A 14 12.52 4.52 8.25
C ALA A 14 12.12 3.66 7.03
N SER A 15 10.96 2.99 7.06
CA SER A 15 10.47 2.20 5.91
C SER A 15 9.84 3.07 4.82
N LEU A 16 9.47 4.31 5.14
CA LEU A 16 8.98 5.28 4.16
C LEU A 16 10.16 6.00 3.53
N THR A 17 10.41 5.75 2.26
CA THR A 17 11.45 6.44 1.50
C THR A 17 10.86 7.51 0.58
N GLU A 18 11.65 8.52 0.23
CA GLU A 18 11.22 9.57 -0.70
C GLU A 18 11.21 9.12 -2.17
N ASN A 19 11.71 7.92 -2.46
CA ASN A 19 11.89 7.44 -3.84
C ASN A 19 10.66 6.69 -4.36
N ASP A 20 9.76 6.24 -3.48
CA ASP A 20 8.64 5.36 -3.83
C ASP A 20 7.30 5.90 -3.32
N VAL A 21 6.22 5.24 -3.73
CA VAL A 21 4.86 5.49 -3.25
C VAL A 21 4.44 4.34 -2.33
N TYR A 22 3.83 4.69 -1.20
CA TYR A 22 3.34 3.72 -0.22
C TYR A 22 1.85 3.90 0.02
N LEU A 23 1.17 2.77 0.14
CA LEU A 23 -0.24 2.68 0.54
C LEU A 23 -0.27 2.19 1.98
N ILE A 24 -0.81 3.00 2.87
CA ILE A 24 -0.84 2.74 4.31
C ILE A 24 -2.29 2.54 4.72
N ASP A 25 -2.65 1.30 5.01
CA ASP A 25 -3.97 0.95 5.51
C ASP A 25 -3.97 0.95 7.05
N SER A 26 -4.80 1.79 7.64
CA SER A 26 -5.01 1.85 9.10
C SER A 26 -6.29 1.09 9.53
N GLY A 27 -6.95 0.37 8.62
CA GLY A 27 -8.21 -0.34 8.83
C GLY A 27 -9.46 0.54 8.76
N GLN A 28 -9.37 1.79 9.24
CA GLN A 28 -10.46 2.79 9.12
C GLN A 28 -10.26 3.76 7.96
N SER A 29 -9.03 3.92 7.49
CA SER A 29 -8.65 4.90 6.47
C SER A 29 -7.42 4.42 5.73
N LEU A 30 -7.42 4.66 4.42
CA LEU A 30 -6.28 4.38 3.55
C LEU A 30 -5.56 5.69 3.25
N PHE A 31 -4.27 5.75 3.59
CA PHE A 31 -3.40 6.87 3.29
C PHE A 31 -2.47 6.52 2.13
N VAL A 32 -2.23 7.51 1.25
CA VAL A 32 -1.29 7.38 0.14
C VAL A 32 -0.13 8.32 0.42
N TYR A 33 1.06 7.77 0.70
CA TYR A 33 2.28 8.54 0.84
C TYR A 33 3.01 8.57 -0.50
N ILE A 34 3.25 9.77 -1.02
CA ILE A 34 3.93 9.98 -2.30
C ILE A 34 5.32 10.52 -2.03
N GLY A 35 6.35 9.72 -2.31
CA GLY A 35 7.74 10.15 -2.25
C GLY A 35 8.03 11.32 -3.19
N VAL A 36 8.87 12.25 -2.73
CA VAL A 36 9.24 13.45 -3.51
C VAL A 36 9.93 13.07 -4.82
N LYS A 37 10.80 12.06 -4.78
CA LYS A 37 11.65 11.57 -5.88
C LYS A 37 11.02 10.44 -6.68
N CYS A 38 9.80 10.00 -6.34
CA CYS A 38 9.14 8.93 -7.08
C CYS A 38 8.80 9.37 -8.51
N SER A 39 8.72 8.39 -9.41
CA SER A 39 8.48 8.64 -10.82
C SER A 39 7.09 9.23 -11.05
N ARG A 40 6.96 10.02 -12.12
CA ARG A 40 5.67 10.63 -12.49
C ARG A 40 4.58 9.57 -12.75
N ARG A 41 4.99 8.39 -13.18
CA ARG A 41 4.08 7.26 -13.44
C ARG A 41 3.55 6.67 -12.13
N GLU A 42 4.40 6.47 -11.14
CA GLU A 42 3.99 6.06 -9.78
C GLU A 42 3.02 7.04 -9.15
N LYS A 43 3.24 8.36 -9.31
CA LYS A 43 2.31 9.37 -8.78
C LYS A 43 0.90 9.26 -9.38
N LEU A 44 0.81 8.95 -10.68
CA LEU A 44 -0.48 8.81 -11.38
C LEU A 44 -1.15 7.48 -11.07
N ASP A 45 -0.37 6.40 -11.02
CA ASP A 45 -0.87 5.05 -10.77
C ASP A 45 -1.24 4.85 -9.28
N ALA A 46 -0.66 5.63 -8.37
CA ALA A 46 -0.89 5.59 -6.92
C ALA A 46 -2.37 5.65 -6.54
N LEU A 47 -3.11 6.63 -7.06
CA LEU A 47 -4.53 6.84 -6.73
C LEU A 47 -5.42 5.76 -7.35
N SER A 48 -5.12 5.37 -8.60
CA SER A 48 -5.82 4.29 -9.29
C SER A 48 -5.66 2.97 -8.54
N HIS A 49 -4.45 2.68 -8.06
CA HIS A 49 -4.18 1.51 -7.24
C HIS A 49 -4.76 1.61 -5.83
N ALA A 50 -4.73 2.79 -5.20
CA ALA A 50 -5.36 3.01 -3.90
C ALA A 50 -6.85 2.68 -3.93
N HIS A 51 -7.56 3.09 -4.98
CA HIS A 51 -8.98 2.77 -5.13
C HIS A 51 -9.23 1.26 -5.30
N VAL A 52 -8.42 0.59 -6.12
CA VAL A 52 -8.51 -0.86 -6.35
C VAL A 52 -8.15 -1.66 -5.09
N ILE A 53 -7.13 -1.23 -4.35
CA ILE A 53 -6.70 -1.87 -3.10
C ILE A 53 -7.71 -1.63 -2.01
N HIS A 54 -8.22 -0.41 -1.85
CA HIS A 54 -9.26 -0.10 -0.87
C HIS A 54 -10.46 -1.02 -1.05
N LEU A 55 -10.98 -1.14 -2.28
CA LEU A 55 -12.11 -2.04 -2.61
C LEU A 55 -11.80 -3.52 -2.36
N LYS A 56 -10.52 -3.94 -2.46
CA LYS A 56 -10.10 -5.30 -2.10
C LYS A 56 -9.94 -5.50 -0.59
N PHE A 57 -9.63 -4.45 0.16
CA PHE A 57 -9.38 -4.50 1.61
C PHE A 57 -10.63 -4.25 2.47
N THR A 58 -11.69 -3.63 1.94
CA THR A 58 -12.95 -3.35 2.70
C THR A 58 -13.70 -4.63 3.15
N VAL A 59 -13.28 -5.82 2.74
CA VAL A 59 -13.99 -7.08 3.05
C VAL A 59 -13.21 -8.02 3.97
N LYS A 60 -12.13 -7.58 4.61
CA LYS A 60 -11.33 -8.48 5.46
C LYS A 60 -11.00 -7.89 6.81
N ASP A 61 -12.03 -7.81 7.66
CA ASP A 61 -11.86 -8.39 8.99
C ASP A 61 -11.29 -9.79 8.80
N LEU A 62 -10.02 -9.97 9.21
CA LEU A 62 -9.44 -11.23 9.67
C LEU A 62 -9.47 -12.47 8.73
N PHE A 63 -8.30 -13.08 8.56
CA PHE A 63 -8.03 -14.44 8.08
C PHE A 63 -8.30 -14.73 6.59
N PHE A 64 -7.25 -15.15 5.88
CA PHE A 64 -7.25 -16.44 5.17
C PHE A 64 -5.80 -16.86 4.88
N SER A 65 -5.39 -17.96 5.52
CA SER A 65 -4.32 -18.82 5.03
C SER A 65 -4.72 -19.34 3.64
N LEU A 66 -3.81 -19.30 2.67
CA LEU A 66 -3.86 -20.26 1.56
C LEU A 66 -2.45 -20.49 0.98
N ILE A 67 -1.92 -21.62 1.41
CA ILE A 67 -0.98 -22.55 0.76
C ILE A 67 -0.80 -22.30 -0.74
N PHE A 68 0.46 -22.25 -1.19
CA PHE A 68 0.80 -22.60 -2.56
C PHE A 68 1.66 -23.87 -2.57
N LEU A 69 1.23 -24.80 -3.42
CA LEU A 69 2.01 -25.91 -3.96
C LEU A 69 3.27 -25.38 -4.67
#